data_AF-A0A6A4DJW7-F1
#
_entry.id   AF-A0A6A4DJW7-F1
#
_cell.length_a   1.000
_cell.length_b   1.000
_cell.length_c   1.000
_cell.angle_alpha   90.00
_cell.angle_beta   90.00
_cell.angle_gamma   90.00
#
_symmetry.space_group_name_H-M   'P 1'
#
loop_
_entity.id
_entity.type
_entity.pdbx_description
1 polymer ?
#
loop_
_entity_poly.entity_id
_entity_poly.type
_entity_poly.pdbx_seq_one_letter_code
_entity_poly.pdbx_strand_id
1 'polypeptide(L)'
;MGLPLPESLSVMLTLKVGTPFGTSRTSYGAPQHLQFELEDGYLGFHARVRRLVEKVKVIEWQEGSPILLKPTISASQAKFVMLAEPNQELLVQLTSGWCLAAKRKMGQASFKLELFIYVSRVAASATIRRATEGRIAAAASLIDEHLSALPGEQQLGEASRAH
;
A
#
# COMPACT_ATOMS: atom_id res chain seq x y z
N MET A 1 -33.86 3.56 16.99
CA MET A 1 -33.21 4.87 17.21
C MET A 1 -31.74 4.59 17.51
N GLY A 2 -30.82 5.09 16.69
CA GLY A 2 -29.38 4.91 16.93
C GLY A 2 -28.86 5.95 17.93
N LEU A 3 -27.74 5.67 18.59
CA LEU A 3 -27.07 6.66 19.44
C LEU A 3 -26.61 7.87 18.59
N PRO A 4 -26.50 9.07 19.16
CA PRO A 4 -25.86 10.20 18.48
C PRO A 4 -24.43 9.83 18.06
N LEU A 5 -23.94 10.45 16.99
CA LEU A 5 -22.54 10.28 16.59
C LEU A 5 -21.64 10.81 17.73
N PRO A 6 -20.74 9.99 18.29
CA PRO A 6 -19.87 10.44 19.37
C PRO A 6 -18.81 11.41 18.83
N GLU A 7 -18.38 12.35 19.67
CA GLU A 7 -17.36 13.38 19.36
C GLU A 7 -16.02 12.77 18.91
N SER A 8 -15.70 11.58 19.42
CA SER A 8 -14.52 10.81 19.07
C SER A 8 -14.90 9.42 18.55
N LEU A 9 -14.33 9.01 17.42
CA LEU A 9 -14.50 7.68 16.85
C LEU A 9 -13.21 6.86 16.98
N SER A 10 -13.37 5.59 17.37
CA SER A 10 -12.27 4.62 17.30
C SER A 10 -11.95 4.29 15.84
N VAL A 11 -10.68 4.41 15.46
CA VAL A 11 -10.18 4.14 14.11
C VAL A 11 -9.25 2.94 14.13
N MET A 12 -9.41 2.07 13.14
CA MET A 12 -8.44 1.04 12.80
C MET A 12 -7.82 1.39 11.45
N LEU A 13 -6.59 1.92 11.47
CA LEU A 13 -5.85 2.32 10.28
C LEU A 13 -4.94 1.17 9.80
N THR A 14 -5.14 0.72 8.58
CA THR A 14 -4.29 -0.29 7.94
C THR A 14 -3.40 0.36 6.89
N LEU A 15 -2.09 0.14 7.00
CA LEU A 15 -1.11 0.61 6.01
C LEU A 15 -0.95 -0.46 4.93
N LYS A 16 -1.14 -0.11 3.67
CA LYS A 16 -0.97 -1.00 2.51
C LYS A 16 0.26 -0.59 1.73
N VAL A 17 1.07 -1.55 1.28
CA VAL A 17 2.28 -1.25 0.49
C VAL A 17 1.95 -1.17 -1.00
N GLY A 18 2.35 -0.14 -1.71
CA GLY A 18 2.15 -0.01 -3.16
C GLY A 18 1.14 1.07 -3.53
N THR A 19 0.45 0.90 -4.66
CA THR A 19 -0.44 1.95 -5.20
C THR A 19 -1.89 1.83 -4.73
N PRO A 20 -2.58 2.96 -4.48
CA PRO A 20 -4.01 2.99 -4.24
C PRO A 20 -4.80 2.27 -5.36
N PHE A 21 -5.87 1.57 -4.99
CA PHE A 21 -6.79 0.86 -5.90
C PHE A 21 -6.16 -0.26 -6.76
N GLY A 22 -4.87 -0.54 -6.59
CA GLY A 22 -4.21 -1.71 -7.18
C GLY A 22 -4.55 -3.02 -6.45
N THR A 23 -4.04 -4.14 -6.98
CA THR A 23 -4.19 -5.47 -6.36
C THR A 23 -3.31 -5.68 -5.12
N SER A 24 -2.83 -4.61 -4.49
CA SER A 24 -1.91 -4.76 -3.36
C SER A 24 -2.60 -5.40 -2.17
N ARG A 25 -2.17 -6.63 -1.87
CA ARG A 25 -2.66 -7.42 -0.74
C ARG A 25 -1.82 -7.22 0.52
N THR A 26 -0.61 -6.69 0.38
CA THR A 26 0.38 -6.65 1.46
C THR A 26 0.14 -5.46 2.38
N SER A 27 -0.25 -5.75 3.62
CA SER A 27 -0.27 -4.77 4.70
C SER A 27 1.13 -4.58 5.27
N TYR A 28 1.47 -3.35 5.67
CA TYR A 28 2.68 -3.04 6.41
C TYR A 28 2.40 -3.08 7.91
N GLY A 29 3.03 -4.01 8.61
CA GLY A 29 2.89 -4.17 10.06
C GLY A 29 1.46 -4.50 10.52
N ALA A 30 1.22 -4.29 11.82
CA ALA A 30 -0.10 -4.45 12.42
C ALA A 30 -0.96 -3.18 12.21
N PRO A 31 -2.30 -3.32 12.12
CA PRO A 31 -3.21 -2.18 12.10
C PRO A 31 -3.00 -1.25 13.30
N GLN A 32 -2.98 0.05 13.03
CA GLN A 32 -2.78 1.10 14.02
C GLN A 32 -4.12 1.55 14.58
N HIS A 33 -4.21 1.63 15.90
CA HIS A 33 -5.41 2.12 16.58
C HIS A 33 -5.26 3.61 16.84
N LEU A 34 -6.16 4.41 16.28
CA LEU A 34 -6.16 5.86 16.40
C LEU A 34 -7.54 6.35 16.86
N GLN A 35 -7.61 7.62 17.23
CA GLN A 35 -8.86 8.33 17.45
C GLN A 35 -9.08 9.39 16.36
N PHE A 36 -10.33 9.49 15.92
CA PHE A 36 -10.81 10.54 15.04
C PHE A 36 -11.68 11.48 15.87
N GLU A 37 -11.17 12.69 16.11
CA GLU A 37 -11.93 13.77 16.74
C GLU A 37 -12.71 14.54 15.66
N LEU A 38 -14.01 14.70 15.85
CA LEU A 38 -14.88 15.42 14.92
C LEU A 38 -14.52 16.91 14.82
N GLU A 39 -14.10 17.52 15.93
CA GLU A 39 -13.68 18.92 16.00
C GLU A 39 -12.46 19.19 15.10
N ASP A 40 -11.50 18.27 15.11
CA ASP A 40 -10.29 18.35 14.28
C ASP A 40 -10.56 18.14 12.78
N GLY A 41 -11.68 17.49 12.47
CA GLY A 41 -12.08 17.12 11.12
C GLY A 41 -11.01 16.33 10.36
N TYR A 42 -11.08 16.42 9.02
CA TYR A 42 -10.17 15.70 8.14
C TYR A 42 -8.71 16.13 8.32
N LEU A 43 -8.45 17.43 8.41
CA LEU A 43 -7.08 17.97 8.45
C LEU A 43 -6.33 17.55 9.71
N GLY A 44 -6.97 17.62 10.88
CA GLY A 44 -6.33 17.19 12.12
C GLY A 44 -6.08 15.68 12.15
N PHE A 45 -7.01 14.88 11.62
CA PHE A 45 -6.78 13.44 11.47
C PHE A 45 -5.66 13.13 10.45
N HIS A 46 -5.65 13.80 9.31
CA HIS A 46 -4.60 13.66 8.29
C HIS A 46 -3.22 13.99 8.88
N ALA A 47 -3.09 15.06 9.67
CA ALA A 47 -1.85 15.40 10.35
C ALA A 47 -1.40 14.30 11.34
N ARG A 48 -2.33 13.68 12.07
CA ARG A 48 -2.02 12.53 12.94
C ARG A 48 -1.50 11.33 12.14
N VAL A 49 -2.13 10.99 11.03
CA VAL A 49 -1.69 9.90 10.15
C VAL A 49 -0.30 10.19 9.60
N ARG A 50 -0.03 11.42 9.17
CA ARG A 50 1.29 11.84 8.67
C ARG A 50 2.38 11.66 9.73
N ARG A 51 2.16 12.17 10.95
CA ARG A 51 3.08 11.97 12.08
C ARG A 51 3.31 10.50 12.42
N LEU A 52 2.30 9.64 12.23
CA LEU A 52 2.45 8.21 12.44
C LEU A 52 3.37 7.59 11.39
N VAL A 53 3.21 7.95 10.11
CA VAL A 53 4.05 7.46 9.02
C VAL A 53 5.49 7.97 9.18
N GLU A 54 5.70 9.23 9.54
CA GLU A 54 7.03 9.83 9.75
C GLU A 54 7.86 9.12 10.83
N LYS A 55 7.20 8.53 11.84
CA LYS A 55 7.87 7.70 12.85
C LYS A 55 8.44 6.40 12.25
N VAL A 56 7.89 5.94 11.14
CA VAL A 56 8.28 4.71 10.44
C VAL A 56 9.21 5.05 9.28
N LYS A 57 10.52 5.16 9.56
CA LYS A 57 11.55 5.60 8.60
C LYS A 57 11.74 4.74 7.34
N VAL A 58 11.09 3.59 7.26
CA VAL A 58 11.22 2.63 6.12
C VAL A 58 10.04 2.68 5.17
N ILE A 59 9.07 3.55 5.41
CA ILE A 59 7.92 3.78 4.54
C ILE A 59 7.71 5.27 4.30
N GLU A 60 7.09 5.59 3.18
CA GLU A 60 6.70 6.94 2.81
C GLU A 60 5.24 6.98 2.42
N TRP A 61 4.54 8.03 2.82
CA TRP A 61 3.18 8.34 2.39
C TRP A 61 3.23 9.62 1.58
N GLN A 62 2.98 9.50 0.27
CA GLN A 62 3.14 10.58 -0.68
C GLN A 62 2.12 11.69 -0.43
N GLU A 63 2.53 12.94 -0.64
CA GLU A 63 1.62 14.07 -0.52
C GLU A 63 0.45 13.96 -1.51
N GLY A 64 -0.76 14.31 -1.06
CA GLY A 64 -1.99 14.14 -1.83
C GLY A 64 -2.52 12.70 -1.90
N SER A 65 -1.85 11.72 -1.28
CA SER A 65 -2.37 10.35 -1.20
C SER A 65 -3.63 10.29 -0.34
N PRO A 66 -4.72 9.66 -0.82
CA PRO A 66 -5.99 9.68 -0.11
C PRO A 66 -5.99 8.75 1.10
N ILE A 67 -6.77 9.12 2.11
CA ILE A 67 -7.23 8.20 3.16
C ILE A 67 -8.48 7.51 2.65
N LEU A 68 -8.47 6.19 2.57
CA LEU A 68 -9.63 5.42 2.13
C LEU A 68 -10.42 4.90 3.32
N LEU A 69 -11.73 5.03 3.22
CA LEU A 69 -12.71 4.46 4.13
C LEU A 69 -13.26 3.17 3.55
N LYS A 70 -13.32 2.11 4.36
CA LYS A 70 -14.09 0.92 4.07
C LYS A 70 -15.53 1.11 4.57
N PRO A 71 -16.51 1.30 3.67
CA PRO A 71 -17.85 1.76 4.06
C PRO A 71 -18.68 0.71 4.80
N THR A 72 -18.47 -0.57 4.50
CA THR A 72 -19.17 -1.69 5.13
C THR A 72 -18.19 -2.82 5.44
N ILE A 73 -18.55 -3.69 6.39
CA ILE A 73 -17.67 -4.78 6.85
C ILE A 73 -17.26 -5.74 5.71
N SER A 74 -18.17 -5.95 4.74
CA SER A 74 -17.99 -6.84 3.58
C SER A 74 -17.60 -6.09 2.30
N ALA A 75 -17.37 -4.77 2.36
CA ALA A 75 -16.93 -4.01 1.20
C ALA A 75 -15.58 -4.56 0.71
N SER A 76 -15.52 -4.91 -0.56
CA SER A 76 -14.26 -5.22 -1.23
C SER A 76 -13.44 -3.93 -1.40
N GLN A 77 -12.13 -4.07 -1.57
CA GLN A 77 -11.20 -2.94 -1.72
C GLN A 77 -11.58 -2.00 -2.88
N ALA A 78 -12.14 -2.55 -3.97
CA ALA A 78 -12.65 -1.78 -5.10
C ALA A 78 -13.87 -0.88 -4.76
N LYS A 79 -14.49 -1.09 -3.60
CA LYS A 79 -15.61 -0.30 -3.08
C LYS A 79 -15.20 0.64 -1.95
N PHE A 80 -13.90 0.74 -1.65
CA PHE A 80 -13.42 1.73 -0.70
C PHE A 80 -13.62 3.12 -1.29
N VAL A 81 -13.99 4.06 -0.44
CA VAL A 81 -14.27 5.46 -0.82
C VAL A 81 -13.24 6.37 -0.20
N MET A 82 -12.95 7.51 -0.82
CA MET A 82 -12.10 8.51 -0.20
C MET A 82 -12.82 9.10 1.01
N LEU A 83 -12.09 9.24 2.12
CA LEU A 83 -12.56 9.99 3.26
C LEU A 83 -12.75 11.44 2.83
N ALA A 84 -13.95 11.97 2.99
CA ALA A 84 -14.25 13.32 2.54
C ALA A 84 -13.42 14.35 3.31
N GLU A 85 -12.85 15.32 2.58
CA GLU A 85 -12.11 16.43 3.17
C GLU A 85 -13.03 17.56 3.66
N PRO A 86 -14.09 17.95 2.91
CA PRO A 86 -15.03 18.96 3.39
C PRO A 86 -15.76 18.48 4.64
N ASN A 87 -15.75 19.28 5.70
CA ASN A 87 -16.33 18.89 7.00
C ASN A 87 -17.79 18.44 6.89
N GLN A 88 -18.60 19.09 6.05
CA GLN A 88 -20.01 18.71 5.88
C GLN A 88 -20.16 17.31 5.26
N GLU A 89 -19.40 17.01 4.21
CA GLU A 89 -19.42 15.70 3.55
C GLU A 89 -18.83 14.61 4.45
N LEU A 90 -17.75 14.93 5.16
CA LEU A 90 -17.14 14.08 6.16
C LEU A 90 -18.15 13.68 7.25
N LEU A 91 -18.87 14.66 7.80
CA LEU A 91 -19.90 14.41 8.81
C LEU A 91 -20.99 13.47 8.28
N VAL A 92 -21.42 13.65 7.03
CA VAL A 92 -22.40 12.76 6.40
C VAL A 92 -21.84 11.34 6.26
N GLN A 93 -20.58 11.18 5.81
CA GLN A 93 -19.93 9.88 5.69
C GLN A 93 -19.81 9.16 7.05
N LEU A 94 -19.34 9.86 8.09
CA LEU A 94 -19.18 9.32 9.43
C LEU A 94 -20.53 8.94 10.06
N THR A 95 -21.53 9.82 9.94
CA THR A 95 -22.90 9.57 10.41
C THR A 95 -23.51 8.35 9.72
N SER A 96 -23.31 8.23 8.41
CA SER A 96 -23.79 7.07 7.64
C SER A 96 -23.17 5.77 8.14
N GLY A 97 -21.85 5.74 8.35
CA GLY A 97 -21.16 4.58 8.91
C GLY A 97 -21.65 4.21 10.32
N TRP A 98 -21.85 5.22 11.17
CA TRP A 98 -22.35 5.07 12.54
C TRP A 98 -23.78 4.53 12.59
N CYS A 99 -24.67 5.07 11.76
CA CYS A 99 -26.05 4.59 11.64
C CYS A 99 -26.13 3.16 11.11
N LEU A 100 -25.25 2.79 10.17
CA LEU A 100 -25.14 1.40 9.70
C LEU A 100 -24.64 0.45 10.79
N ALA A 101 -23.78 0.93 11.70
CA ALA A 101 -23.33 0.14 12.84
C ALA A 101 -24.45 -0.20 13.82
N ALA A 102 -25.42 0.70 14.00
CA ALA A 102 -26.60 0.47 14.85
C ALA A 102 -27.43 -0.74 14.40
N LYS A 103 -27.37 -1.10 13.10
CA LYS A 103 -28.10 -2.22 12.52
C LYS A 103 -27.37 -3.57 12.68
N ARG A 104 -26.17 -3.60 13.25
CA ARG A 104 -25.33 -4.81 13.38
C ARG A 104 -25.62 -5.55 14.68
N LYS A 105 -25.32 -6.86 14.72
CA LYS A 105 -25.51 -7.72 15.90
C LYS A 105 -24.79 -7.22 17.17
N MET A 106 -23.56 -6.74 17.03
CA MET A 106 -22.78 -6.14 18.13
C MET A 106 -23.00 -4.62 18.27
N GLY A 107 -23.86 -4.05 17.42
CA GLY A 107 -24.28 -2.66 17.46
C GLY A 107 -23.15 -1.64 17.28
N GLN A 108 -23.41 -0.45 17.82
CA GLN A 108 -22.50 0.69 17.81
C GLN A 108 -21.33 0.57 18.81
N ALA A 109 -21.46 -0.25 19.86
CA ALA A 109 -20.43 -0.42 20.89
C ALA A 109 -19.14 -1.04 20.35
N SER A 110 -19.22 -1.88 19.31
CA SER A 110 -18.07 -2.46 18.64
C SER A 110 -17.69 -1.73 17.35
N PHE A 111 -18.23 -0.54 17.10
CA PHE A 111 -17.96 0.19 15.87
C PHE A 111 -16.53 0.71 15.86
N LYS A 112 -15.82 0.44 14.76
CA LYS A 112 -14.53 1.03 14.44
C LYS A 112 -14.59 1.55 13.01
N LEU A 113 -14.03 2.73 12.81
CA LEU A 113 -13.83 3.29 11.48
C LEU A 113 -12.61 2.58 10.86
N GLU A 114 -12.86 1.72 9.87
CA GLU A 114 -11.81 1.00 9.16
C GLU A 114 -11.24 1.87 8.04
N LEU A 115 -10.02 2.36 8.23
CA LEU A 115 -9.33 3.24 7.29
C LEU A 115 -8.09 2.59 6.70
N PHE A 116 -7.74 3.01 5.48
CA PHE A 116 -6.63 2.47 4.72
C PHE A 116 -5.83 3.60 4.08
N ILE A 117 -4.51 3.53 4.17
CA ILE A 117 -3.61 4.36 3.38
C ILE A 117 -2.65 3.47 2.60
N TYR A 118 -2.12 4.01 1.50
CA TYR A 118 -1.11 3.34 0.71
C TYR A 118 0.23 4.04 0.89
N VAL A 119 1.24 3.24 1.20
CA VAL A 119 2.60 3.69 1.47
C VAL A 119 3.56 2.98 0.53
N SER A 120 4.65 3.64 0.20
CA SER A 120 5.77 3.03 -0.51
C SER A 120 6.85 2.64 0.49
N ARG A 121 7.59 1.56 0.22
CA ARG A 121 8.80 1.29 1.00
C ARG A 121 9.89 2.25 0.54
N VAL A 122 10.55 2.89 1.49
CA VAL A 122 11.80 3.61 1.20
C VAL A 122 12.82 2.55 0.82
N ALA A 123 13.20 2.53 -0.46
CA ALA A 123 14.24 1.60 -0.89
C ALA A 123 15.51 1.86 -0.07
N ALA A 124 16.14 0.80 0.45
CA ALA A 124 17.53 0.87 0.87
C ALA A 124 18.38 1.15 -0.39
N SER A 125 18.46 2.43 -0.75
CA SER A 125 19.13 2.92 -1.94
C SER A 125 20.64 2.81 -1.74
N ALA A 126 21.22 1.64 -2.09
CA ALA A 126 22.60 1.50 -2.62
C ALA A 126 23.04 0.03 -2.75
N THR A 127 22.73 -0.84 -1.78
CA THR A 127 23.36 -2.17 -1.68
C THR A 127 22.83 -3.19 -2.68
N ILE A 128 21.51 -3.18 -2.95
CA ILE A 128 20.90 -4.11 -3.90
C ILE A 128 21.33 -3.79 -5.34
N ARG A 129 21.52 -2.50 -5.68
CA ARG A 129 21.99 -2.09 -7.01
C ARG A 129 23.42 -2.57 -7.27
N ARG A 130 24.34 -2.39 -6.32
CA ARG A 130 25.72 -2.92 -6.46
C ARG A 130 25.77 -4.43 -6.57
N ALA A 131 24.94 -5.16 -5.82
CA ALA A 131 24.91 -6.62 -5.90
C ALA A 131 24.44 -7.09 -7.29
N THR A 132 23.42 -6.44 -7.87
CA THR A 132 22.93 -6.79 -9.22
C THR A 132 23.89 -6.32 -10.30
N GLU A 133 24.47 -5.11 -10.20
CA GLU A 133 25.50 -4.61 -11.11
C GLU A 133 26.74 -5.51 -11.08
N GLY A 134 27.20 -5.93 -9.91
CA GLY A 134 28.31 -6.87 -9.78
C GLY A 134 28.02 -8.24 -10.41
N ARG A 135 26.78 -8.74 -10.28
CA ARG A 135 26.36 -10.00 -10.92
C ARG A 135 26.20 -9.88 -12.44
N ILE A 136 25.74 -8.74 -12.94
CA ILE A 136 25.65 -8.45 -14.38
C ILE A 136 27.06 -8.33 -14.97
N ALA A 137 27.97 -7.63 -14.28
CA ALA A 137 29.37 -7.52 -14.70
C ALA A 137 30.07 -8.88 -14.72
N ALA A 138 29.91 -9.69 -13.67
CA ALA A 138 30.48 -11.04 -13.63
C ALA A 138 29.91 -11.95 -14.74
N ALA A 139 28.60 -11.87 -15.02
CA ALA A 139 27.99 -12.63 -16.11
C ALA A 139 28.49 -12.17 -17.48
N ALA A 140 28.66 -10.85 -17.69
CA ALA A 140 29.19 -10.31 -18.93
C ALA A 140 30.64 -10.78 -19.18
N SER A 141 31.50 -10.76 -18.15
CA SER A 141 32.87 -11.29 -18.25
C SER A 141 32.91 -12.78 -18.58
N LEU A 142 32.05 -13.61 -17.97
CA LEU A 142 32.00 -15.04 -18.26
C LEU A 142 31.54 -15.34 -19.69
N ILE A 143 30.63 -14.53 -20.23
CA ILE A 143 30.18 -14.66 -21.63
C ILE A 143 31.32 -14.27 -22.57
N ASP A 144 32.03 -13.19 -22.29
CA ASP A 144 33.16 -12.71 -23.11
C ASP A 144 34.34 -13.70 -23.09
N GLU A 145 34.66 -14.27 -21.93
CA GLU A 145 35.63 -15.37 -21.80
C GLU A 145 35.19 -16.61 -22.59
N HIS A 146 33.92 -16.98 -22.55
CA HIS A 146 33.41 -18.13 -23.31
C HIS A 146 33.47 -17.89 -24.83
N LEU A 147 33.13 -16.68 -25.29
CA LEU A 147 33.17 -16.32 -26.71
C LEU A 147 34.60 -16.21 -27.24
N SER A 148 35.54 -15.73 -26.43
CA SER A 148 36.96 -15.62 -26.78
C SER A 148 37.71 -16.96 -26.70
N ALA A 149 37.21 -17.92 -25.93
CA ALA A 149 37.75 -19.27 -25.82
C ALA A 149 37.25 -20.25 -26.89
N LEU A 150 36.36 -19.83 -27.80
CA LEU A 150 35.94 -20.64 -28.95
C LEU A 150 37.09 -20.68 -29.98
N PRO A 151 37.70 -21.85 -30.25
CA PRO A 151 38.60 -21.99 -31.40
C PRO A 151 37.78 -21.79 -32.66
N GLY A 152 38.27 -20.97 -33.59
CA GLY A 152 37.68 -20.83 -34.91
C GLY A 152 37.84 -22.12 -35.69
N GLU A 153 36.90 -23.05 -35.56
CA GLU A 153 36.67 -24.19 -36.47
C GLU A 153 35.39 -24.94 -36.07
N GLN A 154 34.23 -24.48 -36.54
CA GLN A 154 33.22 -25.43 -37.04
C GLN A 154 33.50 -25.64 -38.52
N GLN A 155 34.46 -26.53 -38.73
CA GLN A 155 34.78 -27.19 -39.99
C GLN A 155 33.48 -27.82 -40.53
N LEU A 156 32.86 -27.17 -41.52
CA LEU A 156 31.82 -27.77 -42.35
C LEU A 156 32.46 -28.96 -43.10
N GLY A 157 32.33 -30.15 -42.53
CA GLY A 157 32.84 -31.38 -43.10
C GLY A 157 32.23 -31.64 -44.47
N GLU A 158 33.09 -31.78 -45.47
CA GLU A 158 32.79 -32.38 -46.77
C GLU A 158 32.22 -33.79 -46.58
N ALA A 159 30.90 -33.95 -46.66
CA ALA A 159 30.27 -35.27 -46.81
C ALA A 159 28.89 -35.17 -47.45
N SER A 160 28.85 -35.02 -48.77
CA SER A 160 27.90 -35.66 -49.70
C SER A 160 27.93 -34.98 -51.08
N ARG A 161 29.03 -35.20 -51.81
CA ARG A 161 29.00 -35.32 -53.27
C ARG A 161 29.09 -36.80 -53.60
N ALA A 162 28.32 -37.23 -54.60
CA ALA A 162 28.20 -38.58 -55.18
C ALA A 162 27.19 -39.53 -54.50
N HIS A 163 25.93 -39.48 -54.95
CA HIS A 163 25.36 -40.52 -55.82
C HIS A 163 24.04 -40.04 -56.46
#